data_AF-G9K7L5-F1
#
_entry.id   AF-G9K7L5-F1
#
_cell.length_a   1.000
_cell.length_b   1.000
_cell.length_c   1.000
_cell.angle_alpha   90.00
_cell.angle_beta   90.00
_cell.angle_gamma   90.00
#
_symmetry.space_group_name_H-M   'P 1'
#
loop_
_entity.id
_entity.type
_entity.pdbx_description
1 polymer ?
#
loop_
_entity_poly.entity_id
_entity_poly.type
_entity_poly.pdbx_seq_one_letter_code
_entity_poly.pdbx_strand_id
1 'polypeptide(L)'
;GKLGISFQPVFRQHFLTKKDLIKALVENIDMDTSLILEYCCTFQLDCDAALQLFIETLLHNTSASQSQGDASTQPVKQQHPKLLAKALEMVPLLTSTKDLVISLSGILHKLDPYDYEMIEVVLKVIERADEKITNININQALSLLKHLKSYRRISPPVDLEYQYMLEPVISLPPAAQTRLPFHLIFFGTAQNFWKILSTELSEESFPTLLLISKLMKFSLDTLYVSTAKHVFEKKLKPKLLKLTQAKSSTLIKKDITKITQTIESYLLSIVNPEWAVAIGISLTQDIPEGSFKMSSLKFCLYLAERWLQNIPSQDEAREKAEALLKKLHVQCRRSGTEAVLRAHRLDSAECLRVIGKPAHLLVSLYEHPSISQRIQNPSGRDYPDIHTAAKEIAEVNEINLEKVWDMLLEKWLCPATKPGEKPSELFELQEDEALRRVLYLLQSRPIDYSSRMLFVFATSATTSLGVRQLTFAHRARALQCLLYLADKETIESLFKKPMEEVKSYLKCITFLASFETLNIPITYELFCNSPKEGMIKGLWKNHSHESMAVRLVTELCLEYKVYDLQLWNGLLQKLLGFNMIPYLRKVLTA
;
A
#
# COMPACT_ATOMS: atom_id res chain seq x y z
N GLY A 1 49.96 53.03 33.23
CA GLY A 1 49.23 52.89 34.51
C GLY A 1 47.89 52.23 34.24
N LYS A 2 47.40 51.35 35.14
CA LYS A 2 46.16 50.52 35.17
C LYS A 2 45.63 49.86 33.87
N LEU A 3 45.83 50.43 32.69
CA LEU A 3 45.39 49.99 31.37
C LEU A 3 46.56 49.61 30.43
N GLY A 4 47.81 49.65 30.90
CA GLY A 4 49.00 49.31 30.09
C GLY A 4 49.36 50.29 28.96
N ILE A 5 48.47 51.23 28.62
CA ILE A 5 48.65 52.19 27.53
C ILE A 5 49.35 53.47 28.03
N SER A 6 50.36 53.94 27.29
CA SER A 6 51.03 55.22 27.56
C SER A 6 50.42 56.32 26.69
N PHE A 7 49.75 57.29 27.32
CA PHE A 7 49.15 58.44 26.64
C PHE A 7 50.17 59.53 26.28
N GLN A 8 51.34 59.55 26.94
CA GLN A 8 52.37 60.59 26.79
C GLN A 8 52.93 60.80 25.35
N PRO A 9 53.12 59.77 24.50
CA PRO A 9 53.66 59.96 23.15
C PRO A 9 52.67 60.63 22.19
N VAL A 10 51.37 60.48 22.43
CA VAL A 10 50.32 60.79 21.45
C VAL A 10 49.84 62.24 21.50
N PHE A 11 50.03 62.91 22.64
CA PHE A 11 49.77 64.34 22.77
C PHE A 11 50.64 65.21 21.85
N ARG A 12 51.78 64.71 21.35
CA ARG A 12 52.74 65.45 20.51
C ARG A 12 52.79 65.01 19.03
N GLN A 13 51.96 64.06 18.60
CA GLN A 13 52.05 63.45 17.26
C GLN A 13 50.85 63.74 16.33
N HIS A 14 50.99 63.39 15.05
CA HIS A 14 50.03 63.64 13.96
C HIS A 14 48.64 63.02 14.21
N PHE A 15 47.60 63.57 13.56
CA PHE A 15 46.20 63.12 13.67
C PHE A 15 45.98 61.60 13.45
N LEU A 16 46.79 60.96 12.59
CA LEU A 16 46.69 59.52 12.30
C LEU A 16 47.05 58.64 13.52
N THR A 17 48.12 58.97 14.26
CA THR A 17 48.50 58.23 15.47
C THR A 17 47.51 58.43 16.62
N LYS A 18 46.76 59.55 16.62
CA LYS A 18 45.66 59.79 17.57
C LYS A 18 44.45 58.87 17.32
N LYS A 19 44.19 58.51 16.05
CA LYS A 19 43.14 57.57 15.63
C LYS A 19 43.54 56.11 15.91
N ASP A 20 44.81 55.76 15.76
CA ASP A 20 45.30 54.42 16.10
C ASP A 20 45.30 54.16 17.61
N LEU A 21 45.44 55.20 18.44
CA LEU A 21 45.28 55.07 19.89
C LEU A 21 43.82 54.71 20.28
N ILE A 22 42.81 55.14 19.52
CA ILE A 22 41.41 54.72 19.75
C ILE A 22 41.29 53.20 19.59
N LYS A 23 41.90 52.62 18.54
CA LYS A 23 41.89 51.16 18.34
C LYS A 23 42.51 50.41 19.54
N ALA A 24 43.65 50.89 20.05
CA ALA A 24 44.31 50.31 21.22
C ALA A 24 43.54 50.51 22.53
N LEU A 25 42.82 51.63 22.68
CA LEU A 25 41.93 51.86 23.83
C LEU A 25 40.73 50.92 23.77
N VAL A 26 40.13 50.78 22.59
CA VAL A 26 38.94 49.97 22.32
C VAL A 26 39.17 48.47 22.59
N GLU A 27 40.39 47.97 22.45
CA GLU A 27 40.74 46.57 22.76
C GLU A 27 40.57 46.19 24.24
N ASN A 28 40.56 47.16 25.16
CA ASN A 28 40.41 46.90 26.60
C ASN A 28 38.95 46.92 27.06
N ILE A 29 38.44 45.74 27.47
CA ILE A 29 37.05 45.53 27.92
C ILE A 29 36.70 46.37 29.15
N ASP A 30 37.66 46.76 30.00
CA ASP A 30 37.42 47.55 31.22
C ASP A 30 37.52 49.08 31.01
N MET A 31 37.67 49.56 29.77
CA MET A 31 37.76 51.00 29.49
C MET A 31 36.49 51.77 29.84
N ASP A 32 36.62 52.89 30.54
CA ASP A 32 35.49 53.76 30.86
C ASP A 32 34.97 54.45 29.58
N THR A 33 33.66 54.39 29.36
CA THR A 33 32.96 55.01 28.23
C THR A 33 33.13 56.53 28.24
N SER A 34 33.20 57.13 29.44
CA SER A 34 33.42 58.56 29.64
C SER A 34 34.81 59.02 29.20
N LEU A 35 35.86 58.21 29.42
CA LEU A 35 37.23 58.51 29.02
C LEU A 35 37.41 58.51 27.48
N ILE A 36 36.70 57.62 26.78
CA ILE A 36 36.72 57.58 25.31
C ILE A 36 36.06 58.82 24.73
N LEU A 37 34.92 59.23 25.30
CA LEU A 37 34.22 60.45 24.90
C LEU A 37 35.04 61.71 25.20
N GLU A 38 35.65 61.81 26.38
CA GLU A 38 36.51 62.93 26.76
C GLU A 38 37.73 63.04 25.81
N TYR A 39 38.34 61.91 25.46
CA TYR A 39 39.42 61.87 24.47
C TYR A 39 38.95 62.33 23.09
N CYS A 40 37.79 61.86 22.61
CA CYS A 40 37.26 62.26 21.31
C CYS A 40 36.89 63.75 21.27
N CYS A 41 36.26 64.28 22.32
CA CYS A 41 35.95 65.70 22.45
C CYS A 41 37.22 66.57 22.50
N THR A 42 38.25 66.13 23.24
CA THR A 42 39.52 66.88 23.39
C THR A 42 40.30 66.97 22.08
N PHE A 43 40.21 65.96 21.21
CA PHE A 43 40.95 65.89 19.95
C PHE A 43 40.09 66.10 18.69
N GLN A 44 38.83 66.51 18.83
CA GLN A 44 37.88 66.70 17.72
C GLN A 44 37.73 65.46 16.83
N LEU A 45 37.70 64.28 17.45
CA LEU A 45 37.46 63.01 16.78
C LEU A 45 35.97 62.69 16.79
N ASP A 46 35.52 61.93 15.80
CA ASP A 46 34.13 61.50 15.68
C ASP A 46 33.78 60.51 16.82
N CYS A 47 32.98 60.98 17.77
CA CYS A 47 32.52 60.20 18.91
C CYS A 47 31.69 58.99 18.49
N ASP A 48 30.85 59.13 17.46
CA ASP A 48 29.99 58.05 16.99
C ASP A 48 30.83 56.94 16.34
N ALA A 49 31.82 57.32 15.52
CA ALA A 49 32.76 56.37 14.93
C ALA A 49 33.61 55.64 15.98
N ALA A 50 34.00 56.32 17.07
CA ALA A 50 34.77 55.72 18.16
C ALA A 50 33.94 54.76 19.02
N LEU A 51 32.69 55.13 19.35
CA LEU A 51 31.75 54.28 20.07
C LEU A 51 31.33 53.07 19.23
N GLN A 52 31.10 53.25 17.93
CA GLN A 52 30.82 52.17 16.99
C GLN A 52 31.99 51.19 16.91
N LEU A 53 33.21 51.69 16.71
CA LEU A 53 34.42 50.85 16.70
C LEU A 53 34.59 50.11 18.04
N PHE A 54 34.21 50.73 19.16
CA PHE A 54 34.22 50.09 20.47
C PHE A 54 33.26 48.91 20.56
N ILE A 55 32.00 49.11 20.16
CA ILE A 55 30.98 48.06 20.14
C ILE A 55 31.40 46.93 19.17
N GLU A 56 31.89 47.27 17.98
CA GLU A 56 32.34 46.29 16.99
C GLU A 56 33.51 45.44 17.51
N THR A 57 34.51 46.07 18.12
CA THR A 57 35.71 45.38 18.60
C THR A 57 35.41 44.53 19.84
N LEU A 58 34.53 44.98 20.73
CA LEU A 58 34.02 44.16 21.84
C LEU A 58 33.34 42.89 21.33
N LEU A 59 32.57 43.00 20.25
CA LEU A 59 31.83 41.88 19.67
C LEU A 59 32.71 40.99 18.77
N HIS A 60 33.79 41.52 18.19
CA HIS A 60 34.75 40.76 17.38
C HIS A 60 35.84 40.03 18.18
N ASN A 61 36.42 40.63 19.23
CA ASN A 61 37.56 40.04 19.95
C ASN A 61 37.23 38.76 20.74
N THR A 62 35.94 38.44 20.87
CA THR A 62 35.47 37.23 21.54
C THR A 62 35.47 36.00 20.60
N SER A 63 35.46 36.19 19.26
CA SER A 63 35.56 35.07 18.31
C SER A 63 37.01 34.67 17.99
N ALA A 64 37.96 35.62 18.03
CA ALA A 64 39.37 35.37 17.72
C ALA A 64 40.16 34.68 18.85
N SER A 65 39.75 34.89 20.11
CA SER A 65 40.41 34.34 21.31
C SER A 65 40.21 32.83 21.51
N GLN A 66 39.48 32.15 20.63
CA GLN A 66 39.34 30.68 20.64
C GLN A 66 40.53 29.93 20.01
N SER A 67 41.49 30.63 19.40
CA SER A 67 42.56 30.01 18.58
C SER A 67 43.92 29.82 19.29
N GLN A 68 44.09 30.32 20.52
CA GLN A 68 45.31 30.07 21.29
C GLN A 68 44.97 29.43 22.62
N GLY A 69 45.29 28.14 22.73
CA GLY A 69 45.27 27.43 23.99
C GLY A 69 46.31 28.04 24.92
N ASP A 70 45.86 28.79 25.91
CA ASP A 70 46.56 28.87 27.19
C ASP A 70 45.63 29.23 28.35
N ALA A 71 46.00 28.67 29.50
CA ALA A 71 45.15 28.50 30.67
C ALA A 71 44.76 29.82 31.35
N SER A 72 43.53 30.28 31.15
CA SER A 72 42.80 31.03 32.18
C SER A 72 41.29 30.77 32.09
N THR A 73 40.82 29.84 32.91
CA THR A 73 39.39 29.55 33.14
C THR A 73 38.72 30.71 33.87
N GLN A 74 38.37 31.78 33.17
CA GLN A 74 37.18 32.56 33.51
C GLN A 74 36.02 31.98 32.68
N PRO A 75 34.89 31.61 33.31
CA PRO A 75 33.81 30.97 32.57
C PRO A 75 33.20 31.98 31.58
N VAL A 76 33.36 31.72 30.29
CA VAL A 76 32.83 32.47 29.13
C VAL A 76 31.37 32.95 29.34
N LYS A 77 30.57 32.20 30.10
CA LYS A 77 29.19 32.56 30.50
C LYS A 77 29.05 33.86 31.30
N GLN A 78 30.08 34.32 32.01
CA GLN A 78 30.03 35.56 32.79
C GLN A 78 30.45 36.81 31.99
N GLN A 79 31.04 36.63 30.80
CA GLN A 79 31.48 37.74 29.96
C GLN A 79 30.33 38.28 29.07
N HIS A 80 29.49 37.41 28.50
CA HIS A 80 28.37 37.86 27.64
C HIS A 80 27.38 38.84 28.30
N PRO A 81 26.96 38.66 29.58
CA PRO A 81 26.08 39.62 30.25
C PRO A 81 26.76 40.98 30.49
N LYS A 82 28.07 40.97 30.76
CA LYS A 82 28.87 42.20 30.93
C LYS A 82 29.06 42.93 29.60
N LEU A 83 29.31 42.19 28.52
CA LEU A 83 29.40 42.73 27.16
C LEU A 83 28.08 43.35 26.72
N LEU A 84 26.96 42.66 26.96
CA LEU A 84 25.63 43.18 26.68
C LEU A 84 25.34 44.45 27.49
N ALA A 85 25.60 44.45 28.80
CA ALA A 85 25.37 45.61 29.64
C ALA A 85 26.17 46.84 29.16
N LYS A 86 27.44 46.64 28.79
CA LYS A 86 28.31 47.71 28.31
C LYS A 86 27.91 48.21 26.92
N ALA A 87 27.57 47.32 26.00
CA ALA A 87 27.07 47.70 24.69
C ALA A 87 25.73 48.47 24.80
N LEU A 88 24.83 48.02 25.68
CA LEU A 88 23.55 48.70 25.92
C LEU A 88 23.69 50.07 26.60
N GLU A 89 24.75 50.29 27.38
CA GLU A 89 25.09 51.61 27.95
C GLU A 89 25.55 52.59 26.86
N MET A 90 26.27 52.10 25.85
CA MET A 90 26.88 52.94 24.81
C MET A 90 25.95 53.27 23.64
N VAL A 91 25.00 52.40 23.32
CA VAL A 91 24.06 52.60 22.20
C VAL A 91 23.27 53.92 22.30
N PRO A 92 22.73 54.33 23.47
CA PRO A 92 22.03 55.61 23.61
C PRO A 92 22.91 56.87 23.46
N LEU A 93 24.24 56.73 23.51
CA LEU A 93 25.18 57.84 23.42
C LEU A 93 25.52 58.22 21.97
N LEU A 94 25.08 57.41 20.99
CA LEU A 94 25.28 57.63 19.57
C LEU A 94 24.27 58.63 19.01
N THR A 95 24.72 59.55 18.14
CA THR A 95 23.80 60.47 17.45
C THR A 95 23.14 59.83 16.22
N SER A 96 23.81 58.88 15.56
CA SER A 96 23.27 58.05 14.48
C SER A 96 23.56 56.56 14.72
N THR A 97 22.52 55.73 14.73
CA THR A 97 22.65 54.28 14.94
C THR A 97 22.68 53.48 13.63
N LYS A 98 22.51 54.13 12.47
CA LYS A 98 22.39 53.45 11.16
C LYS A 98 23.63 52.64 10.79
N ASP A 99 24.81 53.23 10.92
CA ASP A 99 26.07 52.59 10.53
C ASP A 99 26.44 51.45 11.48
N LEU A 100 26.14 51.62 12.78
CA LEU A 100 26.25 50.57 13.77
C LEU A 100 25.35 49.38 13.42
N VAL A 101 24.09 49.62 13.07
CA VAL A 101 23.14 48.55 12.70
C VAL A 101 23.60 47.77 11.46
N ILE A 102 24.14 48.45 10.44
CA ILE A 102 24.68 47.81 9.24
C ILE A 102 25.90 46.94 9.60
N SER A 103 26.81 47.47 10.42
CA SER A 103 28.00 46.76 10.85
C SER A 103 27.66 45.53 11.71
N LEU A 104 26.79 45.69 12.71
CA LEU A 104 26.31 44.60 13.56
C LEU A 104 25.58 43.52 12.75
N SER A 105 24.84 43.92 11.71
CA SER A 105 24.24 42.96 10.78
C SER A 105 25.32 42.18 10.03
N GLY A 106 26.40 42.83 9.59
CA GLY A 106 27.56 42.17 8.98
C GLY A 106 28.28 41.22 9.95
N ILE A 107 28.44 41.61 11.22
CA ILE A 107 29.01 40.78 12.29
C ILE A 107 28.13 39.55 12.53
N LEU A 108 26.81 39.73 12.60
CA LEU A 108 25.85 38.65 12.83
C LEU A 108 26.03 37.51 11.82
N HIS A 109 26.27 37.81 10.54
CA HIS A 109 26.50 36.79 9.50
C HIS A 109 27.83 36.03 9.63
N LYS A 110 28.80 36.57 10.37
CA LYS A 110 30.15 36.00 10.56
C LYS A 110 30.33 35.27 11.89
N LEU A 111 29.35 35.36 12.80
CA LEU A 111 29.40 34.66 14.09
C LEU A 111 29.31 33.14 13.91
N ASP A 112 29.86 32.41 14.89
CA ASP A 112 29.67 30.96 14.99
C ASP A 112 28.16 30.63 15.07
N PRO A 113 27.63 29.78 14.16
CA PRO A 113 26.21 29.38 14.17
C PRO A 113 25.71 28.67 15.42
N TYR A 114 26.60 28.19 16.28
CA TYR A 114 26.26 27.45 17.50
C TYR A 114 26.42 28.29 18.78
N ASP A 115 27.00 29.49 18.70
CA ASP A 115 27.14 30.43 19.81
C ASP A 115 25.86 31.25 20.00
N TYR A 116 24.82 30.58 20.48
CA TYR A 116 23.51 31.18 20.74
C TYR A 116 23.55 32.34 21.73
N GLU A 117 24.54 32.34 22.63
CA GLU A 117 24.74 33.36 23.63
C GLU A 117 25.25 34.64 22.97
N MET A 118 26.27 34.56 22.12
CA MET A 118 26.77 35.72 21.39
C MET A 118 25.79 36.25 20.35
N ILE A 119 25.10 35.37 19.62
CA ILE A 119 24.06 35.75 18.67
C ILE A 119 22.93 36.51 19.39
N GLU A 120 22.51 36.06 20.58
CA GLU A 120 21.49 36.76 21.38
C GLU A 120 21.97 38.14 21.83
N VAL A 121 23.24 38.29 22.23
CA VAL A 121 23.82 39.59 22.59
C VAL A 121 23.76 40.55 21.41
N VAL A 122 24.24 40.14 20.24
CA VAL A 122 24.22 40.99 19.04
C VAL A 122 22.80 41.38 18.64
N LEU A 123 21.86 40.43 18.63
CA LEU A 123 20.45 40.71 18.31
C LEU A 123 19.81 41.72 19.28
N LYS A 124 20.10 41.63 20.59
CA LYS A 124 19.59 42.60 21.59
C LYS A 124 20.23 43.99 21.47
N VAL A 125 21.51 44.06 21.08
CA VAL A 125 22.16 45.34 20.82
C VAL A 125 21.56 46.00 19.57
N ILE A 126 21.28 45.21 18.52
CA ILE A 126 20.58 45.70 17.32
C ILE A 126 19.14 46.15 17.68
N GLU A 127 18.40 45.38 18.48
CA GLU A 127 17.05 45.73 18.96
C GLU A 127 17.04 47.10 19.66
N ARG A 128 18.07 47.36 20.48
CA ARG A 128 18.23 48.62 21.20
C ARG A 128 18.63 49.80 20.32
N ALA A 129 19.41 49.55 19.26
CA ALA A 129 19.95 50.59 18.38
C ALA A 129 18.91 51.15 17.40
N ASP A 130 17.92 50.33 16.99
CA ASP A 130 16.61 50.63 16.38
C ASP A 130 16.25 49.53 15.35
N GLU A 131 15.22 48.74 15.65
CA GLU A 131 14.77 47.62 14.80
C GLU A 131 14.38 48.07 13.37
N LYS A 132 13.91 49.31 13.20
CA LYS A 132 13.31 49.79 11.93
C LYS A 132 14.30 49.95 10.79
N ILE A 133 15.59 50.07 11.11
CA ILE A 133 16.66 50.23 10.11
C ILE A 133 17.13 48.86 9.57
N THR A 134 16.80 47.78 10.26
CA THR A 134 17.25 46.43 9.88
C THR A 134 16.33 45.74 8.88
N ASN A 135 16.93 45.02 7.94
CA ASN A 135 16.21 44.07 7.08
C ASN A 135 15.92 42.72 7.78
N ILE A 136 16.21 42.59 9.08
CA ILE A 136 16.15 41.34 9.83
C ILE A 136 14.97 41.39 10.81
N ASN A 137 14.15 40.35 10.84
CA ASN A 137 13.09 40.23 11.84
C ASN A 137 13.67 39.76 13.19
N ILE A 138 14.07 40.71 14.04
CA ILE A 138 14.76 40.46 15.31
C ILE A 138 13.89 39.65 16.28
N ASN A 139 12.60 39.97 16.40
CA ASN A 139 11.66 39.21 17.22
C ASN A 139 11.56 37.73 16.81
N GLN A 140 11.59 37.46 15.50
CA GLN A 140 11.62 36.10 14.97
C GLN A 140 12.95 35.40 15.28
N ALA A 141 14.08 36.10 15.14
CA ALA A 141 15.41 35.57 15.45
C ALA A 141 15.56 35.21 16.94
N LEU A 142 15.14 36.08 17.85
CA LEU A 142 15.18 35.84 19.30
C LEU A 142 14.25 34.70 19.71
N SER A 143 13.05 34.63 19.14
CA SER A 143 12.12 33.53 19.36
C SER A 143 12.69 32.20 18.87
N LEU A 144 13.38 32.19 17.73
CA LEU A 144 14.05 31.02 17.19
C LEU A 144 15.16 30.55 18.15
N LEU A 145 16.02 31.45 18.63
CA LEU A 145 17.06 31.12 19.60
C LEU A 145 16.48 30.50 20.88
N LYS A 146 15.34 30.99 21.37
CA LYS A 146 14.67 30.39 22.53
C LYS A 146 14.30 28.92 22.27
N HIS A 147 13.74 28.63 21.11
CA HIS A 147 13.41 27.25 20.72
C HIS A 147 14.66 26.39 20.53
N LEU A 148 15.69 26.91 19.85
CA LEU A 148 16.96 26.21 19.63
C LEU A 148 17.71 25.91 20.93
N LYS A 149 17.70 26.84 21.91
CA LYS A 149 18.29 26.63 23.25
C LYS A 149 17.60 25.51 24.03
N SER A 150 16.30 25.35 23.85
CA SER A 150 15.52 24.29 24.49
C SER A 150 15.67 22.93 23.80
N TYR A 151 16.09 22.93 22.54
CA TYR A 151 16.23 21.73 21.73
C TYR A 151 17.62 21.10 21.91
N ARG A 152 17.67 19.78 22.00
CA ARG A 152 18.91 19.01 21.95
C ARG A 152 18.91 18.13 20.71
N ARG A 153 20.02 18.21 19.97
CA ARG A 153 20.23 17.48 18.73
C ARG A 153 20.17 15.96 18.95
N ILE A 154 19.54 15.24 18.02
CA ILE A 154 19.44 13.77 18.04
C ILE A 154 20.28 13.07 16.96
N SER A 155 20.67 13.80 15.90
CA SER A 155 21.43 13.25 14.77
C SER A 155 22.77 13.98 14.60
N PRO A 156 23.78 13.40 13.93
CA PRO A 156 25.05 14.09 13.69
C PRO A 156 24.90 15.29 12.73
N PRO A 157 25.85 16.24 12.72
CA PRO A 157 25.92 17.32 11.74
C PRO A 157 25.83 16.84 10.30
N VAL A 158 25.02 17.52 9.50
CA VAL A 158 24.80 17.23 8.08
C VAL A 158 25.92 17.86 7.24
N ASP A 159 26.28 17.27 6.10
CA ASP A 159 27.34 17.76 5.19
C ASP A 159 27.23 19.26 4.85
N LEU A 160 26.00 19.78 4.79
CA LEU A 160 25.74 21.21 4.54
C LEU A 160 26.36 22.11 5.63
N GLU A 161 26.39 21.66 6.88
CA GLU A 161 26.98 22.38 8.00
C GLU A 161 28.50 22.46 7.86
N TYR A 162 29.13 21.39 7.40
CA TYR A 162 30.56 21.39 7.09
C TYR A 162 30.87 22.32 5.90
N GLN A 163 30.04 22.31 4.86
CA GLN A 163 30.21 23.20 3.70
C GLN A 163 30.08 24.68 4.05
N TYR A 164 29.14 25.02 4.93
CA TYR A 164 28.94 26.39 5.40
C TYR A 164 30.14 26.93 6.19
N MET A 165 30.90 26.04 6.83
CA MET A 165 32.04 26.38 7.68
C MET A 165 33.39 26.39 6.96
N LEU A 166 33.42 26.20 5.63
CA LEU A 166 34.67 26.16 4.84
C LEU A 166 35.32 27.55 4.67
N GLU A 167 35.86 28.07 5.77
CA GLU A 167 37.18 28.72 5.89
C GLU A 167 38.03 27.79 6.79
N PRO A 168 39.39 27.83 6.77
CA PRO A 168 40.27 26.65 6.91
C PRO A 168 40.38 26.07 8.33
N VAL A 169 39.27 25.63 8.92
CA VAL A 169 39.19 24.94 10.20
C VAL A 169 38.68 23.53 9.95
N ILE A 170 39.54 22.56 10.21
CA ILE A 170 39.40 21.14 9.83
C ILE A 170 38.29 20.41 10.62
N SER A 171 37.58 21.08 11.53
CA SER A 171 36.56 20.46 12.39
C SER A 171 35.49 21.46 12.87
N LEU A 172 34.22 21.01 12.88
CA LEU A 172 33.11 21.77 13.48
C LEU A 172 33.32 21.95 15.01
N PRO A 173 32.81 23.04 15.59
CA PRO A 173 32.83 23.25 17.04
C PRO A 173 32.14 22.09 17.79
N PRO A 174 32.59 21.73 19.01
CA PRO A 174 31.93 20.69 19.82
C PRO A 174 30.43 20.96 20.06
N ALA A 175 30.05 22.23 20.09
CA ALA A 175 28.66 22.66 20.22
C ALA A 175 27.75 22.12 19.09
N ALA A 176 28.29 21.91 17.88
CA ALA A 176 27.56 21.38 16.73
C ALA A 176 26.97 19.97 16.97
N GLN A 177 27.55 19.20 17.89
CA GLN A 177 27.04 17.87 18.24
C GLN A 177 25.76 17.91 19.09
N THR A 178 25.46 19.05 19.72
CA THR A 178 24.32 19.17 20.65
C THR A 178 23.33 20.26 20.26
N ARG A 179 23.75 21.21 19.41
CA ARG A 179 23.00 22.39 18.97
C ARG A 179 22.81 22.35 17.45
N LEU A 180 21.75 23.00 16.97
CA LEU A 180 21.48 23.19 15.55
C LEU A 180 22.04 24.54 15.06
N PRO A 181 22.45 24.66 13.79
CA PRO A 181 23.06 25.88 13.27
C PRO A 181 22.01 27.00 13.11
N PHE A 182 22.13 28.09 13.87
CA PHE A 182 21.19 29.21 13.81
C PHE A 182 21.14 29.83 12.40
N HIS A 183 22.30 30.14 11.82
CA HIS A 183 22.39 30.85 10.54
C HIS A 183 21.76 30.09 9.38
N LEU A 184 22.00 28.77 9.29
CA LEU A 184 21.43 27.93 8.24
C LEU A 184 19.92 27.77 8.35
N ILE A 185 19.37 27.88 9.57
CA ILE A 185 17.93 27.82 9.81
C ILE A 185 17.27 29.18 9.55
N PHE A 186 17.88 30.27 10.01
CA PHE A 186 17.28 31.60 9.98
C PHE A 186 17.51 32.34 8.65
N PHE A 187 18.74 32.34 8.14
CA PHE A 187 19.12 33.01 6.88
C PHE A 187 19.13 32.06 5.67
N GLY A 188 19.06 30.74 5.90
CA GLY A 188 19.12 29.75 4.84
C GLY A 188 17.84 29.67 4.00
N THR A 189 17.94 28.97 2.87
CA THR A 189 16.80 28.65 2.04
C THR A 189 15.93 27.56 2.69
N ALA A 190 14.68 27.44 2.25
CA ALA A 190 13.79 26.35 2.67
C ALA A 190 14.44 24.96 2.47
N GLN A 191 15.24 24.79 1.41
CA GLN A 191 15.94 23.53 1.15
C GLN A 191 16.97 23.22 2.23
N ASN A 192 17.74 24.21 2.68
CA ASN A 192 18.72 24.05 3.76
C ASN A 192 18.03 23.71 5.07
N PHE A 193 16.95 24.42 5.38
CA PHE A 193 16.12 24.17 6.55
C PHE A 193 15.64 22.70 6.59
N TRP A 194 15.04 22.19 5.50
CA TRP A 194 14.51 20.83 5.47
C TRP A 194 15.60 19.76 5.48
N LYS A 195 16.78 20.01 4.88
CA LYS A 195 17.92 19.08 4.96
C LYS A 195 18.36 18.84 6.39
N ILE A 196 18.40 19.89 7.21
CA ILE A 196 18.78 19.80 8.62
C ILE A 196 17.65 19.17 9.42
N LEU A 197 16.43 19.73 9.34
CA LEU A 197 15.32 19.28 10.18
C LEU A 197 14.89 17.84 9.88
N SER A 198 14.93 17.37 8.63
CA SER A 198 14.47 16.02 8.27
C SER A 198 15.23 14.90 9.00
N THR A 199 16.49 15.14 9.35
CA THR A 199 17.33 14.21 10.13
C THR A 199 17.01 14.23 11.63
N GLU A 200 16.38 15.30 12.09
CA GLU A 200 16.01 15.56 13.48
C GLU A 200 14.55 15.21 13.81
N LEU A 201 13.75 14.78 12.82
CA LEU A 201 12.33 14.46 13.01
C LEU A 201 12.15 13.17 13.82
N SER A 202 11.42 13.25 14.92
CA SER A 202 10.98 12.13 15.75
C SER A 202 9.68 12.51 16.46
N GLU A 203 8.99 11.55 17.07
CA GLU A 203 7.79 11.84 17.88
C GLU A 203 8.09 12.81 19.04
N GLU A 204 9.29 12.74 19.62
CA GLU A 204 9.68 13.57 20.77
C GLU A 204 10.12 14.98 20.35
N SER A 205 10.80 15.10 19.20
CA SER A 205 11.26 16.39 18.67
C SER A 205 10.16 17.16 17.92
N PHE A 206 9.11 16.47 17.47
CA PHE A 206 8.05 17.06 16.64
C PHE A 206 7.41 18.34 17.22
N PRO A 207 7.04 18.44 18.52
CA PRO A 207 6.40 19.65 19.05
C PRO A 207 7.29 20.90 18.94
N THR A 208 8.59 20.77 19.23
CA THR A 208 9.54 21.88 19.14
C THR A 208 9.81 22.26 17.70
N LEU A 209 9.98 21.27 16.82
CA LEU A 209 10.19 21.51 15.39
C LEU A 209 8.95 22.12 14.72
N LEU A 210 7.74 21.76 15.16
CA LEU A 210 6.49 22.38 14.72
C LEU A 210 6.44 23.87 15.07
N LEU A 211 6.88 24.25 16.27
CA LEU A 211 6.97 25.67 16.68
C LEU A 211 7.99 26.42 15.82
N ILE A 212 9.16 25.82 15.56
CA ILE A 212 10.19 26.39 14.69
C ILE A 212 9.67 26.57 13.26
N SER A 213 9.02 25.56 12.68
CA SER A 213 8.45 25.64 11.32
C SER A 213 7.35 26.70 11.21
N LYS A 214 6.48 26.83 12.23
CA LYS A 214 5.47 27.90 12.31
C LYS A 214 6.10 29.28 12.38
N LEU A 215 7.12 29.45 13.23
CA LEU A 215 7.85 30.70 13.39
C LEU A 215 8.53 31.13 12.09
N MET A 216 9.16 30.17 11.40
CA MET A 216 9.84 30.40 10.12
C MET A 216 8.89 30.49 8.91
N LYS A 217 7.57 30.31 9.13
CA LYS A 217 6.53 30.32 8.09
C LYS A 217 6.79 29.30 6.96
N PHE A 218 7.45 28.18 7.28
CA PHE A 218 7.61 27.08 6.34
C PHE A 218 6.36 26.19 6.30
N SER A 219 6.18 25.46 5.21
CA SER A 219 5.00 24.61 4.97
C SER A 219 4.86 23.51 6.04
N LEU A 220 3.76 23.56 6.80
CA LEU A 220 3.44 22.53 7.80
C LEU A 220 3.17 21.17 7.15
N ASP A 221 2.61 21.16 5.94
CA ASP A 221 2.39 19.94 5.17
C ASP A 221 3.70 19.20 4.90
N THR A 222 4.77 19.92 4.58
CA THR A 222 6.10 19.32 4.38
C THR A 222 6.66 18.74 5.68
N LEU A 223 6.38 19.37 6.84
CA LEU A 223 6.75 18.85 8.15
C LEU A 223 6.03 17.53 8.43
N TYR A 224 4.69 17.50 8.28
CA TYR A 224 3.89 16.31 8.52
C TYR A 224 4.27 15.17 7.58
N VAL A 225 4.44 15.44 6.28
CA VAL A 225 4.89 14.45 5.29
C VAL A 225 6.26 13.87 5.67
N SER A 226 7.22 14.73 6.02
CA SER A 226 8.57 14.29 6.38
C SER A 226 8.57 13.48 7.69
N THR A 227 7.76 13.88 8.66
CA THR A 227 7.63 13.18 9.94
C THR A 227 6.99 11.80 9.75
N ALA A 228 5.91 11.72 8.97
CA ALA A 228 5.26 10.45 8.64
C ALA A 228 6.24 9.48 7.95
N LYS A 229 7.04 9.95 6.97
CA LYS A 229 8.10 9.16 6.34
C LYS A 229 9.15 8.68 7.33
N HIS A 230 9.64 9.57 8.19
CA HIS A 230 10.67 9.24 9.15
C HIS A 230 10.20 8.19 10.16
N VAL A 231 9.01 8.37 10.75
CA VAL A 231 8.41 7.43 11.70
C VAL A 231 8.15 6.07 11.03
N PHE A 232 7.70 6.08 9.78
CA PHE A 232 7.52 4.85 9.00
C PHE A 232 8.84 4.07 8.83
N GLU A 233 9.88 4.72 8.29
CA GLU A 233 11.17 4.07 7.99
C GLU A 233 11.91 3.61 9.25
N LYS A 234 11.94 4.44 10.31
CA LYS A 234 12.72 4.14 11.51
C LYS A 234 12.01 3.23 12.51
N LYS A 235 10.67 3.32 12.63
CA LYS A 235 9.91 2.55 13.63
C LYS A 235 9.04 1.45 13.01
N LEU A 236 8.23 1.77 12.01
CA LEU A 236 7.19 0.85 11.53
C LEU A 236 7.77 -0.27 10.64
N LYS A 237 8.52 0.09 9.60
CA LYS A 237 9.13 -0.85 8.63
C LYS A 237 9.97 -1.96 9.28
N PRO A 238 10.92 -1.68 10.20
CA PRO A 238 11.68 -2.74 10.85
C PRO A 238 10.83 -3.63 11.76
N LYS A 239 9.78 -3.10 12.41
CA LYS A 239 8.85 -3.89 13.21
C LYS A 239 7.97 -4.80 12.34
N LEU A 240 7.55 -4.35 11.16
CA LEU A 240 6.80 -5.15 10.19
C LEU A 240 7.64 -6.31 9.65
N LEU A 241 8.90 -6.06 9.26
CA LEU A 241 9.80 -7.11 8.78
C LEU A 241 10.05 -8.19 9.85
N LYS A 242 10.21 -7.80 11.11
CA LYS A 242 10.34 -8.75 12.24
C LYS A 242 9.07 -9.57 12.46
N LEU A 243 7.89 -9.00 12.24
CA LEU A 243 6.61 -9.71 12.35
C LEU A 243 6.45 -10.78 11.27
N THR A 244 6.96 -10.53 10.06
CA THR A 244 6.93 -11.51 8.95
C THR A 244 7.89 -12.69 9.19
N GLN A 245 8.98 -12.47 9.93
CA GLN A 245 10.03 -13.48 10.16
C GLN A 245 9.88 -14.29 11.46
N ALA A 246 9.12 -13.81 12.46
CA ALA A 246 9.00 -14.45 13.77
C ALA A 246 7.56 -14.89 14.10
N LYS A 247 7.41 -15.96 14.90
CA LYS A 247 6.12 -16.35 15.49
C LYS A 247 5.55 -15.16 16.28
N SER A 248 4.38 -14.67 15.85
CA SER A 248 3.79 -13.39 16.26
C SER A 248 3.62 -13.26 17.78
N SER A 249 4.15 -12.20 18.39
CA SER A 249 3.77 -11.79 19.75
C SER A 249 2.66 -10.73 19.71
N THR A 250 1.70 -10.84 20.63
CA THR A 250 0.58 -9.89 20.78
C THR A 250 1.04 -8.47 21.11
N LEU A 251 2.18 -8.34 21.80
CA LEU A 251 2.80 -7.06 22.14
C LEU A 251 3.29 -6.31 20.89
N ILE A 252 3.94 -6.99 19.95
CA ILE A 252 4.41 -6.38 18.69
C ILE A 252 3.22 -5.85 17.87
N LYS A 253 2.11 -6.59 17.84
CA LYS A 253 0.89 -6.13 17.13
C LYS A 253 0.33 -4.84 17.74
N LYS A 254 0.27 -4.72 19.08
CA LYS A 254 -0.21 -3.51 19.76
C LYS A 254 0.69 -2.30 19.49
N ASP A 255 1.99 -2.49 19.50
CA ASP A 255 2.96 -1.45 19.17
C ASP A 255 2.83 -0.95 17.73
N ILE A 256 2.69 -1.89 16.78
CA ILE A 256 2.47 -1.57 15.36
C ILE A 256 1.20 -0.74 15.22
N THR A 257 0.09 -1.15 15.84
CA THR A 257 -1.17 -0.38 15.75
C THR A 257 -1.05 1.04 16.29
N LYS A 258 -0.30 1.25 17.39
CA LYS A 258 -0.06 2.61 17.93
C LYS A 258 0.74 3.47 16.96
N ILE A 259 1.84 2.93 16.42
CA ILE A 259 2.68 3.66 15.45
C ILE A 259 1.89 3.98 14.18
N THR A 260 1.07 3.04 13.69
CA THR A 260 0.18 3.27 12.54
C THR A 260 -0.81 4.39 12.83
N GLN A 261 -1.46 4.41 13.99
CA GLN A 261 -2.37 5.49 14.39
C GLN A 261 -1.66 6.85 14.48
N THR A 262 -0.41 6.88 14.97
CA THR A 262 0.40 8.11 14.98
C THR A 262 0.66 8.61 13.56
N ILE A 263 1.05 7.73 12.63
CA ILE A 263 1.23 8.10 11.22
C ILE A 263 -0.09 8.60 10.62
N GLU A 264 -1.19 7.90 10.82
CA GLU A 264 -2.52 8.31 10.36
C GLU A 264 -2.90 9.70 10.89
N SER A 265 -2.59 10.01 12.15
CA SER A 265 -2.84 11.33 12.73
C SER A 265 -2.03 12.45 12.04
N TYR A 266 -0.79 12.17 11.63
CA TYR A 266 0.01 13.12 10.85
C TYR A 266 -0.56 13.30 9.45
N LEU A 267 -1.00 12.22 8.79
CA LEU A 267 -1.62 12.29 7.47
C LEU A 267 -2.92 13.09 7.47
N LEU A 268 -3.75 12.97 8.51
CA LEU A 268 -4.98 13.74 8.66
C LEU A 268 -4.75 15.23 8.94
N SER A 269 -3.56 15.58 9.43
CA SER A 269 -3.17 16.95 9.77
C SER A 269 -2.57 17.72 8.59
N ILE A 270 -2.33 17.05 7.45
CA ILE A 270 -1.89 17.67 6.20
C ILE A 270 -3.08 18.43 5.60
N VAL A 271 -2.87 19.71 5.28
CA VAL A 271 -3.90 20.59 4.70
C VAL A 271 -4.13 20.24 3.23
N ASN A 272 -3.07 19.99 2.46
CA ASN A 272 -3.18 19.56 1.07
C ASN A 272 -3.63 18.07 0.97
N PRO A 273 -4.86 17.81 0.50
CA PRO A 273 -5.40 16.44 0.45
C PRO A 273 -4.69 15.55 -0.58
N GLU A 274 -4.20 16.11 -1.69
CA GLU A 274 -3.43 15.35 -2.70
C GLU A 274 -2.14 14.82 -2.09
N TRP A 275 -1.43 15.66 -1.33
CA TRP A 275 -0.19 15.26 -0.66
C TRP A 275 -0.44 14.19 0.40
N ALA A 276 -1.52 14.32 1.18
CA ALA A 276 -1.91 13.34 2.20
C ALA A 276 -2.17 11.96 1.60
N VAL A 277 -2.87 11.91 0.46
CA VAL A 277 -3.14 10.66 -0.26
C VAL A 277 -1.86 10.11 -0.89
N ALA A 278 -1.09 10.93 -1.60
CA ALA A 278 0.14 10.51 -2.26
C ALA A 278 1.14 9.90 -1.29
N ILE A 279 1.34 10.52 -0.11
CA ILE A 279 2.22 9.96 0.91
C ILE A 279 1.64 8.67 1.51
N GLY A 280 0.33 8.62 1.80
CA GLY A 280 -0.30 7.42 2.32
C GLY A 280 -0.11 6.22 1.39
N ILE A 281 -0.25 6.43 0.07
CA ILE A 281 -0.02 5.40 -0.95
C ILE A 281 1.45 4.96 -0.95
N SER A 282 2.38 5.92 -0.96
CA SER A 282 3.81 5.63 -0.95
C SER A 282 4.20 4.78 0.27
N LEU A 283 3.73 5.12 1.46
CA LEU A 283 4.00 4.34 2.67
C LEU A 283 3.37 2.95 2.59
N THR A 284 2.16 2.84 2.04
CA THR A 284 1.44 1.56 1.92
C THR A 284 2.09 0.58 0.94
N GLN A 285 2.77 1.08 -0.10
CA GLN A 285 3.49 0.24 -1.06
C GLN A 285 4.63 -0.55 -0.41
N ASP A 286 5.28 0.03 0.59
CA ASP A 286 6.39 -0.57 1.32
C ASP A 286 5.94 -1.52 2.45
N ILE A 287 4.62 -1.65 2.68
CA ILE A 287 4.06 -2.57 3.67
C ILE A 287 3.96 -3.98 3.06
N PRO A 288 4.48 -5.02 3.74
CA PRO A 288 4.33 -6.42 3.32
C PRO A 288 2.86 -6.83 3.20
N GLU A 289 2.56 -7.75 2.28
CA GLU A 289 1.20 -8.24 2.09
C GLU A 289 0.63 -8.89 3.36
N GLY A 290 -0.60 -8.51 3.72
CA GLY A 290 -1.27 -9.01 4.91
C GLY A 290 -2.35 -8.06 5.45
N SER A 291 -2.83 -8.34 6.65
CA SER A 291 -3.90 -7.57 7.30
C SER A 291 -3.57 -6.09 7.45
N PHE A 292 -2.30 -5.75 7.73
CA PHE A 292 -1.86 -4.37 7.87
C PHE A 292 -1.91 -3.60 6.56
N LYS A 293 -1.48 -4.21 5.44
CA LYS A 293 -1.58 -3.57 4.13
C LYS A 293 -3.02 -3.28 3.75
N MET A 294 -3.94 -4.21 4.05
CA MET A 294 -5.37 -3.99 3.85
C MET A 294 -5.91 -2.81 4.67
N SER A 295 -5.53 -2.70 5.95
CA SER A 295 -5.92 -1.56 6.79
C SER A 295 -5.37 -0.23 6.25
N SER A 296 -4.10 -0.19 5.84
CA SER A 296 -3.47 1.01 5.28
C SER A 296 -4.10 1.41 3.93
N LEU A 297 -4.40 0.44 3.07
CA LEU A 297 -5.10 0.69 1.80
C LEU A 297 -6.52 1.22 2.01
N LYS A 298 -7.27 0.69 2.99
CA LYS A 298 -8.58 1.24 3.39
C LYS A 298 -8.48 2.67 3.92
N PHE A 299 -7.43 2.98 4.67
CA PHE A 299 -7.17 4.35 5.12
C PHE A 299 -6.83 5.28 3.95
N CYS A 300 -6.05 4.83 2.96
CA CYS A 300 -5.79 5.59 1.73
C CYS A 300 -7.08 5.85 0.93
N LEU A 301 -8.00 4.87 0.86
CA LEU A 301 -9.33 5.07 0.28
C LEU A 301 -10.10 6.17 1.00
N TYR A 302 -10.14 6.11 2.34
CA TYR A 302 -10.79 7.14 3.16
C TYR A 302 -10.21 8.55 2.89
N LEU A 303 -8.89 8.68 2.79
CA LEU A 303 -8.24 9.95 2.45
C LEU A 303 -8.62 10.43 1.03
N ALA A 304 -8.69 9.52 0.05
CA ALA A 304 -9.07 9.85 -1.32
C ALA A 304 -10.55 10.24 -1.45
N GLU A 305 -11.44 9.59 -0.70
CA GLU A 305 -12.86 9.96 -0.60
C GLU A 305 -13.02 11.34 0.03
N ARG A 306 -12.30 11.60 1.13
CA ARG A 306 -12.27 12.92 1.79
C ARG A 306 -11.70 14.00 0.86
N TRP A 307 -10.73 13.66 0.02
CA TRP A 307 -10.23 14.59 -1.01
C TRP A 307 -11.36 14.96 -1.98
N LEU A 308 -12.09 13.98 -2.53
CA LEU A 308 -13.21 14.25 -3.45
C LEU A 308 -14.34 15.06 -2.83
N GLN A 309 -14.66 14.84 -1.55
CA GLN A 309 -15.70 15.60 -0.85
C GLN A 309 -15.35 17.09 -0.68
N ASN A 310 -14.06 17.43 -0.63
CA ASN A 310 -13.58 18.79 -0.38
C ASN A 310 -13.25 19.59 -1.66
N ILE A 311 -13.38 18.98 -2.85
CA ILE A 311 -13.07 19.64 -4.13
C ILE A 311 -14.35 20.23 -4.77
N PRO A 312 -14.33 21.50 -5.22
CA PRO A 312 -15.41 22.09 -6.03
C PRO A 312 -15.64 21.34 -7.35
N SER A 313 -16.87 21.33 -7.86
CA SER A 313 -17.30 20.49 -9.01
C SER A 313 -16.62 20.76 -10.37
N GLN A 314 -15.81 21.82 -10.52
CA GLN A 314 -15.18 22.22 -11.79
C GLN A 314 -13.64 22.14 -11.81
N ASP A 315 -13.02 21.48 -10.82
CA ASP A 315 -11.56 21.42 -10.72
C ASP A 315 -10.95 20.21 -11.46
N GLU A 316 -9.88 20.42 -12.25
CA GLU A 316 -9.07 19.35 -12.85
C GLU A 316 -8.52 18.37 -11.78
N ALA A 317 -8.36 18.84 -10.54
CA ALA A 317 -7.99 18.01 -9.40
C ALA A 317 -9.02 16.90 -9.11
N ARG A 318 -10.29 17.09 -9.47
CA ARG A 318 -11.35 16.10 -9.29
C ARG A 318 -11.16 14.88 -10.19
N GLU A 319 -10.85 15.09 -11.47
CA GLU A 319 -10.57 13.97 -12.39
C GLU A 319 -9.37 13.15 -11.92
N LYS A 320 -8.31 13.82 -11.44
CA LYS A 320 -7.14 13.16 -10.85
C LYS A 320 -7.51 12.36 -9.60
N ALA A 321 -8.32 12.93 -8.71
CA ALA A 321 -8.80 12.27 -7.51
C ALA A 321 -9.69 11.05 -7.82
N GLU A 322 -10.59 11.15 -8.80
CA GLU A 322 -11.43 10.04 -9.25
C GLU A 322 -10.63 8.91 -9.90
N ALA A 323 -9.65 9.25 -10.75
CA ALA A 323 -8.74 8.28 -11.37
C ALA A 323 -7.90 7.54 -10.30
N LEU A 324 -7.40 8.28 -9.31
CA LEU A 324 -6.65 7.71 -8.20
C LEU A 324 -7.53 6.84 -7.30
N LEU A 325 -8.76 7.26 -7.01
CA LEU A 325 -9.73 6.47 -6.24
C LEU A 325 -10.08 5.17 -6.95
N LYS A 326 -10.30 5.19 -8.28
CA LYS A 326 -10.50 3.97 -9.08
C LYS A 326 -9.28 3.03 -8.99
N LYS A 327 -8.07 3.57 -9.08
CA LYS A 327 -6.82 2.80 -8.94
C LYS A 327 -6.69 2.17 -7.55
N LEU A 328 -7.01 2.92 -6.49
CA LEU A 328 -7.00 2.42 -5.12
C LEU A 328 -8.04 1.32 -4.89
N HIS A 329 -9.26 1.48 -5.41
CA HIS A 329 -10.28 0.44 -5.33
C HIS A 329 -9.79 -0.86 -5.96
N VAL A 330 -9.17 -0.79 -7.14
CA VAL A 330 -8.57 -1.97 -7.78
C VAL A 330 -7.47 -2.59 -6.89
N GLN A 331 -6.59 -1.79 -6.29
CA GLN A 331 -5.54 -2.32 -5.39
C GLN A 331 -6.13 -2.96 -4.13
N CYS A 332 -7.12 -2.35 -3.49
CA CYS A 332 -7.82 -2.90 -2.34
C CYS A 332 -8.51 -4.22 -2.67
N ARG A 333 -9.21 -4.29 -3.81
CA ARG A 333 -9.87 -5.52 -4.27
C ARG A 333 -8.87 -6.63 -4.54
N ARG A 334 -7.73 -6.32 -5.17
CA ARG A 334 -6.65 -7.30 -5.43
C ARG A 334 -6.03 -7.83 -4.13
N SER A 335 -5.65 -6.95 -3.20
CA SER A 335 -5.07 -7.37 -1.91
C SER A 335 -6.10 -8.12 -1.05
N GLY A 336 -7.37 -7.72 -1.08
CA GLY A 336 -8.46 -8.44 -0.40
C GLY A 336 -8.65 -9.86 -0.97
N THR A 337 -8.66 -10.00 -2.29
CA THR A 337 -8.74 -11.30 -2.97
C THR A 337 -7.55 -12.20 -2.61
N GLU A 338 -6.34 -11.65 -2.57
CA GLU A 338 -5.13 -12.38 -2.16
C GLU A 338 -5.19 -12.85 -0.70
N ALA A 339 -5.71 -12.01 0.20
CA ALA A 339 -5.90 -12.36 1.60
C ALA A 339 -6.88 -13.53 1.78
N VAL A 340 -7.98 -13.54 1.02
CA VAL A 340 -8.95 -14.65 1.00
C VAL A 340 -8.30 -15.94 0.49
N LEU A 341 -7.52 -15.87 -0.62
CA LEU A 341 -6.82 -17.04 -1.14
C LEU A 341 -5.87 -17.66 -0.11
N ARG A 342 -5.08 -16.84 0.61
CA ARG A 342 -4.20 -17.34 1.66
C ARG A 342 -4.95 -17.91 2.86
N ALA A 343 -6.07 -17.29 3.26
CA ALA A 343 -6.88 -17.78 4.37
C ALA A 343 -7.43 -19.19 4.10
N HIS A 344 -7.84 -19.44 2.85
CA HIS A 344 -8.40 -20.72 2.41
C HIS A 344 -7.36 -21.71 1.83
N ARG A 345 -6.05 -21.40 1.91
CA ARG A 345 -4.93 -22.21 1.37
C ARG A 345 -5.05 -22.49 -0.14
N LEU A 346 -5.52 -21.50 -0.89
CA LEU A 346 -5.70 -21.50 -2.33
C LEU A 346 -4.73 -20.54 -3.04
N ASP A 347 -3.60 -20.21 -2.41
CA ASP A 347 -2.58 -19.25 -2.85
C ASP A 347 -1.59 -19.82 -3.88
N SER A 348 -2.08 -20.70 -4.76
CA SER A 348 -1.26 -21.24 -5.85
C SER A 348 -0.75 -20.12 -6.78
N ALA A 349 0.44 -20.31 -7.36
CA ALA A 349 1.04 -19.32 -8.27
C ALA A 349 0.13 -18.98 -9.46
N GLU A 350 -0.70 -19.93 -9.91
CA GLU A 350 -1.69 -19.74 -10.97
C GLU A 350 -2.83 -18.83 -10.51
N CYS A 351 -3.39 -19.05 -9.32
CA CYS A 351 -4.42 -18.19 -8.74
C CYS A 351 -3.91 -16.77 -8.52
N LEU A 352 -2.67 -16.62 -8.01
CA LEU A 352 -2.06 -15.31 -7.77
C LEU A 352 -1.87 -14.50 -9.07
N ARG A 353 -1.56 -15.16 -10.20
CA ARG A 353 -1.45 -14.49 -11.51
C ARG A 353 -2.76 -13.89 -12.01
N VAL A 354 -3.90 -14.47 -11.63
CA VAL A 354 -5.23 -14.09 -12.15
C VAL A 354 -6.02 -13.21 -11.18
N ILE A 355 -5.44 -12.77 -10.05
CA ILE A 355 -6.09 -11.86 -9.09
C ILE A 355 -6.67 -10.59 -9.75
N GLY A 356 -6.05 -10.10 -10.83
CA GLY A 356 -6.56 -8.94 -11.58
C GLY A 356 -7.85 -9.18 -12.38
N LYS A 357 -8.31 -10.43 -12.50
CA LYS A 357 -9.53 -10.84 -13.23
C LYS A 357 -10.39 -11.74 -12.34
N PRO A 358 -11.13 -11.16 -11.38
CA PRO A 358 -11.80 -11.93 -10.33
C PRO A 358 -12.86 -12.92 -10.87
N ALA A 359 -13.56 -12.61 -11.97
CA ALA A 359 -14.47 -13.58 -12.60
C ALA A 359 -13.75 -14.82 -13.17
N HIS A 360 -12.58 -14.63 -13.80
CA HIS A 360 -11.76 -15.74 -14.30
C HIS A 360 -11.14 -16.53 -13.14
N LEU A 361 -10.74 -15.85 -12.07
CA LEU A 361 -10.25 -16.50 -10.86
C LEU A 361 -11.30 -17.44 -10.28
N LEU A 362 -12.56 -16.99 -10.15
CA LEU A 362 -13.67 -17.83 -9.70
C LEU A 362 -13.84 -19.09 -10.56
N VAL A 363 -13.80 -18.95 -11.90
CA VAL A 363 -13.84 -20.10 -12.81
C VAL A 363 -12.68 -21.07 -12.56
N SER A 364 -11.46 -20.55 -12.40
CA SER A 364 -10.27 -21.37 -12.15
C SER A 364 -10.35 -22.09 -10.80
N LEU A 365 -10.94 -21.45 -9.77
CA LEU A 365 -11.17 -22.07 -8.47
C LEU A 365 -12.15 -23.25 -8.57
N TYR A 366 -13.22 -23.14 -9.37
CA TYR A 366 -14.14 -24.25 -9.60
C TYR A 366 -13.60 -25.33 -10.57
N GLU A 367 -12.47 -25.07 -11.23
CA GLU A 367 -11.73 -26.07 -12.03
C GLU A 367 -10.69 -26.84 -11.19
N HIS A 368 -10.52 -26.48 -9.91
CA HIS A 368 -9.50 -27.02 -9.03
C HIS A 368 -9.64 -28.55 -8.83
N PRO A 369 -8.52 -29.31 -8.88
CA PRO A 369 -8.55 -30.78 -8.85
C PRO A 369 -9.10 -31.39 -7.55
N SER A 370 -9.09 -30.63 -6.45
CA SER A 370 -9.66 -31.09 -5.17
C SER A 370 -11.14 -31.45 -5.24
N ILE A 371 -11.90 -30.87 -6.18
CA ILE A 371 -13.32 -31.16 -6.37
C ILE A 371 -13.51 -32.61 -6.82
N SER A 372 -12.78 -33.03 -7.87
CA SER A 372 -12.82 -34.41 -8.37
C SER A 372 -12.32 -35.39 -7.32
N GLN A 373 -11.25 -35.04 -6.60
CA GLN A 373 -10.65 -35.88 -5.56
C GLN A 373 -11.59 -36.09 -4.36
N ARG A 374 -12.34 -35.05 -3.96
CA ARG A 374 -13.31 -35.13 -2.86
C ARG A 374 -14.42 -36.13 -3.14
N ILE A 375 -14.89 -36.21 -4.38
CA ILE A 375 -15.95 -37.13 -4.79
C ILE A 375 -15.42 -38.57 -4.91
N GLN A 376 -14.18 -38.75 -5.35
CA GLN A 376 -13.54 -40.07 -5.44
C GLN A 376 -13.10 -40.62 -4.06
N ASN A 377 -12.65 -39.74 -3.17
CA ASN A 377 -12.17 -40.10 -1.84
C ASN A 377 -12.82 -39.21 -0.77
N PRO A 378 -14.06 -39.54 -0.35
CA PRO A 378 -14.81 -38.75 0.63
C PRO A 378 -14.19 -38.79 2.04
N SER A 379 -13.27 -39.73 2.32
CA SER A 379 -12.57 -39.82 3.61
C SER A 379 -11.32 -38.92 3.72
N GLY A 380 -10.95 -38.21 2.65
CA GLY A 380 -9.83 -37.26 2.67
C GLY A 380 -10.08 -36.07 3.60
N ARG A 381 -9.13 -35.73 4.47
CA ARG A 381 -9.30 -34.75 5.56
C ARG A 381 -8.82 -33.32 5.28
N ASP A 382 -8.32 -33.00 4.08
CA ASP A 382 -7.64 -31.71 3.81
C ASP A 382 -8.06 -31.01 2.50
N TYR A 383 -9.34 -31.07 2.13
CA TYR A 383 -9.82 -30.34 0.94
C TYR A 383 -10.17 -28.88 1.26
N PRO A 384 -9.71 -27.90 0.47
CA PRO A 384 -10.09 -26.49 0.66
C PRO A 384 -11.58 -26.28 0.34
N ASP A 385 -12.23 -25.39 1.08
CA ASP A 385 -13.62 -24.98 0.81
C ASP A 385 -13.66 -23.90 -0.27
N ILE A 386 -13.85 -24.35 -1.50
CA ILE A 386 -13.92 -23.48 -2.67
C ILE A 386 -15.17 -22.61 -2.66
N HIS A 387 -16.28 -23.05 -2.07
CA HIS A 387 -17.52 -22.27 -2.07
C HIS A 387 -17.39 -21.05 -1.16
N THR A 388 -16.87 -21.25 0.04
CA THR A 388 -16.64 -20.16 0.99
C THR A 388 -15.62 -19.16 0.44
N ALA A 389 -14.50 -19.64 -0.12
CA ALA A 389 -13.52 -18.79 -0.78
C ALA A 389 -14.12 -18.00 -1.97
N ALA A 390 -14.92 -18.67 -2.82
CA ALA A 390 -15.57 -18.03 -3.97
C ALA A 390 -16.58 -16.96 -3.54
N LYS A 391 -17.34 -17.20 -2.47
CA LYS A 391 -18.29 -16.24 -1.91
C LYS A 391 -17.58 -15.00 -1.37
N GLU A 392 -16.53 -15.17 -0.57
CA GLU A 392 -15.73 -14.06 -0.04
C GLU A 392 -15.06 -13.26 -1.17
N ILE A 393 -14.52 -13.92 -2.20
CA ILE A 393 -13.93 -13.24 -3.37
C ILE A 393 -15.01 -12.47 -4.15
N ALA A 394 -16.20 -13.03 -4.31
CA ALA A 394 -17.31 -12.36 -4.99
C ALA A 394 -17.78 -11.13 -4.21
N GLU A 395 -17.85 -11.20 -2.88
CA GLU A 395 -18.17 -10.08 -2.00
C GLU A 395 -17.13 -8.96 -2.09
N VAL A 396 -15.83 -9.30 -2.05
CA VAL A 396 -14.73 -8.31 -2.18
C VAL A 396 -14.76 -7.60 -3.53
N ASN A 397 -15.14 -8.28 -4.60
CA ASN A 397 -15.10 -7.76 -5.96
C ASN A 397 -16.46 -7.30 -6.52
N GLU A 398 -17.53 -7.37 -5.72
CA GLU A 398 -18.92 -7.08 -6.13
C GLU A 398 -19.36 -7.87 -7.38
N ILE A 399 -18.99 -9.16 -7.44
CA ILE A 399 -19.36 -10.04 -8.55
C ILE A 399 -20.65 -10.78 -8.22
N ASN A 400 -21.56 -10.82 -9.20
CA ASN A 400 -22.72 -11.70 -9.12
C ASN A 400 -22.28 -13.16 -9.34
N LEU A 401 -22.20 -13.91 -8.23
CA LEU A 401 -21.79 -15.32 -8.23
C LEU A 401 -22.78 -16.23 -8.97
N GLU A 402 -24.08 -15.92 -8.96
CA GLU A 402 -25.11 -16.69 -9.69
C GLU A 402 -24.83 -16.70 -11.20
N LYS A 403 -24.43 -15.56 -11.77
CA LYS A 403 -24.07 -15.51 -13.20
C LYS A 403 -22.85 -16.38 -13.53
N VAL A 404 -21.90 -16.49 -12.62
CA VAL A 404 -20.73 -17.36 -12.77
C VAL A 404 -21.17 -18.82 -12.70
N TRP A 405 -22.00 -19.17 -11.71
CA TRP A 405 -22.55 -20.51 -11.58
C TRP A 405 -23.38 -20.94 -12.78
N ASP A 406 -24.25 -20.06 -13.30
CA ASP A 406 -25.07 -20.36 -14.47
C ASP A 406 -24.22 -20.62 -15.71
N MET A 407 -23.18 -19.81 -15.93
CA MET A 407 -22.22 -20.02 -17.03
C MET A 407 -21.43 -21.33 -16.86
N LEU A 408 -20.98 -21.65 -15.64
CA LEU A 408 -20.29 -22.90 -15.37
C LEU A 408 -21.20 -24.13 -15.55
N LEU A 409 -22.46 -23.99 -15.14
CA LEU A 409 -23.47 -25.02 -15.32
C LEU A 409 -23.76 -25.26 -16.81
N GLU A 410 -23.92 -24.20 -17.61
CA GLU A 410 -24.06 -24.32 -19.06
C GLU A 410 -22.84 -25.00 -19.70
N LYS A 411 -21.63 -24.65 -19.24
CA LYS A 411 -20.35 -25.22 -19.74
C LYS A 411 -20.19 -26.71 -19.41
N TRP A 412 -20.55 -27.14 -18.21
CA TRP A 412 -20.24 -28.48 -17.70
C TRP A 412 -21.41 -29.47 -17.68
N LEU A 413 -22.65 -28.99 -17.73
CA LEU A 413 -23.83 -29.87 -17.78
C LEU A 413 -23.83 -30.70 -19.05
N CYS A 414 -23.35 -30.16 -20.17
CA CYS A 414 -23.05 -30.93 -21.37
C CYS A 414 -21.88 -30.27 -22.14
N PRO A 415 -20.63 -30.68 -21.87
CA PRO A 415 -19.48 -30.10 -22.57
C PRO A 415 -19.56 -30.41 -24.07
N ALA A 416 -19.18 -29.43 -24.90
CA ALA A 416 -19.09 -29.66 -26.34
C ALA A 416 -18.01 -30.71 -26.63
N THR A 417 -18.40 -31.83 -27.23
CA THR A 417 -17.46 -32.86 -27.71
C THR A 417 -16.55 -32.22 -28.76
N LYS A 418 -15.24 -32.20 -28.50
CA LYS A 418 -14.27 -31.73 -29.49
C LYS A 418 -14.21 -32.72 -30.66
N PRO A 419 -14.09 -32.25 -31.91
CA PRO A 419 -13.94 -33.13 -33.06
C PRO A 419 -12.66 -33.97 -32.92
N GLY A 420 -12.80 -35.29 -32.78
CA GLY A 420 -11.70 -36.25 -32.68
C GLY A 420 -11.43 -36.83 -31.28
N GLU A 421 -12.07 -36.34 -30.23
CA GLU A 421 -12.05 -37.02 -28.92
C GLU A 421 -13.05 -38.19 -28.92
N LYS A 422 -12.63 -39.36 -28.43
CA LYS A 422 -13.54 -40.50 -28.24
C LYS A 422 -14.65 -40.04 -27.29
N PRO A 423 -15.94 -40.07 -27.68
CA PRO A 423 -17.00 -39.70 -26.77
C PRO A 423 -16.87 -40.54 -25.50
N SER A 424 -16.83 -39.84 -24.37
CA SER A 424 -16.66 -40.44 -23.05
C SER A 424 -17.67 -41.57 -22.87
N GLU A 425 -17.22 -42.65 -22.25
CA GLU A 425 -17.98 -43.87 -22.05
C GLU A 425 -19.37 -43.55 -21.52
N LEU A 426 -20.40 -44.26 -21.99
CA LEU A 426 -21.81 -44.06 -21.64
C LEU A 426 -21.99 -43.93 -20.11
N PHE A 427 -21.94 -42.68 -19.67
CA PHE A 427 -22.28 -42.08 -18.38
C PHE A 427 -22.10 -42.93 -17.12
N GLU A 428 -20.88 -43.41 -16.88
CA GLU A 428 -20.45 -43.81 -15.53
C GLU A 428 -19.90 -42.55 -14.80
N LEU A 429 -20.56 -42.10 -13.71
CA LEU A 429 -20.12 -40.94 -12.91
C LEU A 429 -18.69 -41.06 -12.35
N GLN A 430 -18.12 -42.26 -12.41
CA GLN A 430 -16.77 -42.54 -11.98
C GLN A 430 -15.71 -42.05 -12.98
N GLU A 431 -16.09 -41.69 -14.20
CA GLU A 431 -15.16 -41.23 -15.24
C GLU A 431 -15.43 -39.78 -15.69
N ASP A 432 -16.63 -39.24 -15.43
CA ASP A 432 -17.01 -37.89 -15.87
C ASP A 432 -16.62 -36.78 -14.86
N GLU A 433 -15.46 -36.16 -15.07
CA GLU A 433 -15.01 -35.03 -14.26
C GLU A 433 -15.92 -33.79 -14.35
N ALA A 434 -16.53 -33.53 -15.51
CA ALA A 434 -17.38 -32.35 -15.68
C ALA A 434 -18.66 -32.49 -14.85
N LEU A 435 -19.25 -33.69 -14.82
CA LEU A 435 -20.43 -33.99 -14.02
C LEU A 435 -20.16 -33.88 -12.52
N ARG A 436 -18.97 -34.29 -12.08
CA ARG A 436 -18.50 -34.11 -10.70
C ARG A 436 -18.40 -32.64 -10.30
N ARG A 437 -17.87 -31.79 -11.19
CA ARG A 437 -17.83 -30.33 -10.98
C ARG A 437 -19.24 -29.75 -10.89
N VAL A 438 -20.18 -30.22 -11.72
CA VAL A 438 -21.60 -29.82 -11.64
C VAL A 438 -22.23 -30.22 -10.32
N LEU A 439 -22.03 -31.46 -9.86
CA LEU A 439 -22.55 -31.92 -8.57
C LEU A 439 -22.02 -31.05 -7.42
N TYR A 440 -20.72 -30.75 -7.41
CA TYR A 440 -20.13 -29.85 -6.43
C TYR A 440 -20.74 -28.44 -6.51
N LEU A 441 -20.88 -27.88 -7.72
CA LEU A 441 -21.49 -26.57 -7.93
C LEU A 441 -22.91 -26.49 -7.36
N LEU A 442 -23.71 -27.54 -7.53
CA LEU A 442 -25.10 -27.59 -7.08
C LEU A 442 -25.26 -27.70 -5.56
N GLN A 443 -24.20 -28.13 -4.85
CA GLN A 443 -24.19 -28.19 -3.38
C GLN A 443 -24.15 -26.81 -2.72
N SER A 444 -23.76 -25.75 -3.44
CA SER A 444 -23.81 -24.38 -2.89
C SER A 444 -25.23 -23.82 -2.76
N ARG A 445 -26.19 -24.42 -3.46
CA ARG A 445 -27.59 -23.97 -3.54
C ARG A 445 -28.50 -24.88 -2.69
N PRO A 446 -29.64 -24.38 -2.20
CA PRO A 446 -30.63 -25.22 -1.52
C PRO A 446 -31.06 -26.40 -2.41
N ILE A 447 -31.16 -27.59 -1.82
CA ILE A 447 -31.47 -28.82 -2.55
C ILE A 447 -32.80 -28.70 -3.31
N ASP A 448 -33.83 -28.09 -2.72
CA ASP A 448 -35.12 -27.86 -3.40
C ASP A 448 -34.97 -27.02 -4.68
N TYR A 449 -34.18 -25.95 -4.63
CA TYR A 449 -33.91 -25.09 -5.79
C TYR A 449 -33.14 -25.84 -6.88
N SER A 450 -32.03 -26.49 -6.51
CA SER A 450 -31.21 -27.29 -7.44
C SER A 450 -32.03 -28.42 -8.08
N SER A 451 -32.89 -29.08 -7.29
CA SER A 451 -33.70 -30.20 -7.75
C SER A 451 -34.79 -29.75 -8.74
N ARG A 452 -35.49 -28.64 -8.46
CA ARG A 452 -36.48 -28.05 -9.39
C ARG A 452 -35.83 -27.60 -10.69
N MET A 453 -34.67 -26.95 -10.62
CA MET A 453 -33.93 -26.51 -11.80
C MET A 453 -33.50 -27.71 -12.67
N LEU A 454 -32.92 -28.74 -12.06
CA LEU A 454 -32.54 -29.96 -12.78
C LEU A 454 -33.74 -30.71 -13.35
N PHE A 455 -34.86 -30.74 -12.65
CA PHE A 455 -36.12 -31.30 -13.17
C PHE A 455 -36.54 -30.58 -14.46
N VAL A 456 -36.55 -29.25 -14.46
CA VAL A 456 -36.87 -28.45 -15.65
C VAL A 456 -35.91 -28.80 -16.80
N PHE A 457 -34.62 -28.95 -16.54
CA PHE A 457 -33.65 -29.37 -17.56
C PHE A 457 -33.82 -30.82 -18.03
N ALA A 458 -34.32 -31.72 -17.19
CA ALA A 458 -34.55 -33.12 -17.55
C ALA A 458 -35.84 -33.34 -18.37
N THR A 459 -36.85 -32.49 -18.19
CA THR A 459 -38.17 -32.64 -18.83
C THR A 459 -38.46 -31.66 -19.95
N SER A 460 -37.81 -30.49 -19.96
CA SER A 460 -38.10 -29.43 -20.94
C SER A 460 -37.26 -29.57 -22.21
N ALA A 461 -37.80 -29.10 -23.32
CA ALA A 461 -37.07 -28.99 -24.59
C ALA A 461 -36.22 -27.71 -24.71
N THR A 462 -36.48 -26.73 -23.85
CA THR A 462 -35.82 -25.42 -23.81
C THR A 462 -35.29 -25.14 -22.41
N THR A 463 -34.20 -24.37 -22.35
CA THR A 463 -33.53 -23.95 -21.11
C THR A 463 -33.80 -22.48 -20.83
N SER A 464 -33.94 -22.09 -19.56
CA SER A 464 -33.97 -20.69 -19.13
C SER A 464 -32.58 -20.06 -19.03
N LEU A 465 -31.52 -20.89 -19.09
CA LEU A 465 -30.10 -20.51 -18.98
C LEU A 465 -29.45 -20.16 -20.33
N GLY A 466 -30.18 -20.21 -21.45
CA GLY A 466 -29.64 -19.86 -22.77
C GLY A 466 -30.61 -20.10 -23.94
N VAL A 467 -30.18 -19.77 -25.16
CA VAL A 467 -31.00 -19.82 -26.40
C VAL A 467 -30.96 -21.21 -27.09
N ARG A 468 -30.25 -22.20 -26.53
CA ARG A 468 -30.04 -23.50 -27.16
C ARG A 468 -31.18 -24.48 -26.83
N GLN A 469 -31.62 -25.26 -27.82
CA GLN A 469 -32.49 -26.42 -27.57
C GLN A 469 -31.73 -27.45 -26.72
N LEU A 470 -32.40 -27.99 -25.69
CA LEU A 470 -31.81 -29.01 -24.83
C LEU A 470 -31.82 -30.36 -25.55
N THR A 471 -30.63 -30.83 -25.90
CA THR A 471 -30.41 -32.17 -26.48
C THR A 471 -30.75 -33.26 -25.46
N PHE A 472 -31.01 -34.48 -25.91
CA PHE A 472 -31.25 -35.61 -25.00
C PHE A 472 -30.06 -35.87 -24.08
N ALA A 473 -28.83 -35.58 -24.53
CA ALA A 473 -27.63 -35.66 -23.69
C ALA A 473 -27.68 -34.68 -22.51
N HIS A 474 -28.15 -33.44 -22.72
CA HIS A 474 -28.34 -32.47 -21.63
C HIS A 474 -29.38 -32.98 -20.62
N ARG A 475 -30.51 -33.50 -21.12
CA ARG A 475 -31.60 -34.02 -20.27
C ARG A 475 -31.15 -35.23 -19.45
N ALA A 476 -30.40 -36.15 -20.07
CA ALA A 476 -29.85 -37.32 -19.40
C ALA A 476 -28.88 -36.93 -18.27
N ARG A 477 -27.95 -36.02 -18.53
CA ARG A 477 -26.99 -35.54 -17.52
C ARG A 477 -27.66 -34.76 -16.39
N ALA A 478 -28.67 -33.94 -16.71
CA ALA A 478 -29.46 -33.24 -15.69
C ALA A 478 -30.22 -34.20 -14.77
N LEU A 479 -30.86 -35.24 -15.35
CA LEU A 479 -31.55 -36.26 -14.58
C LEU A 479 -30.58 -37.11 -13.75
N GLN A 480 -29.39 -37.42 -14.27
CA GLN A 480 -28.35 -38.07 -13.49
C GLN A 480 -27.94 -37.21 -12.29
N CYS A 481 -27.66 -35.92 -12.48
CA CYS A 481 -27.36 -35.02 -11.36
C CYS A 481 -28.48 -35.02 -10.32
N LEU A 482 -29.75 -35.02 -10.76
CA LEU A 482 -30.91 -34.99 -9.88
C LEU A 482 -31.00 -36.27 -9.03
N LEU A 483 -30.80 -37.44 -9.65
CA LEU A 483 -30.81 -38.73 -8.97
C LEU A 483 -29.66 -38.90 -7.96
N TYR A 484 -28.55 -38.20 -8.17
CA TYR A 484 -27.41 -38.19 -7.24
C TYR A 484 -27.56 -37.17 -6.10
N LEU A 485 -28.23 -36.04 -6.35
CA LEU A 485 -28.36 -34.94 -5.39
C LEU A 485 -29.56 -35.11 -4.45
N ALA A 486 -30.69 -35.57 -4.97
CA ALA A 486 -31.97 -35.60 -4.26
C ALA A 486 -32.30 -36.98 -3.69
N ASP A 487 -33.04 -37.00 -2.59
CA ASP A 487 -33.55 -38.22 -1.98
C ASP A 487 -34.77 -38.76 -2.74
N LYS A 488 -35.18 -40.00 -2.38
CA LYS A 488 -36.28 -40.69 -3.05
C LYS A 488 -37.57 -39.89 -3.00
N GLU A 489 -37.89 -39.31 -1.84
CA GLU A 489 -39.14 -38.57 -1.62
C GLU A 489 -39.21 -37.30 -2.50
N THR A 490 -38.11 -36.53 -2.58
CA THR A 490 -38.05 -35.34 -3.44
C THR A 490 -38.24 -35.71 -4.91
N ILE A 491 -37.61 -36.80 -5.38
CA ILE A 491 -37.70 -37.23 -6.78
C ILE A 491 -39.11 -37.68 -7.14
N GLU A 492 -39.74 -38.50 -6.29
CA GLU A 492 -41.11 -38.98 -6.51
C GLU A 492 -42.12 -37.82 -6.46
N SER A 493 -41.88 -36.80 -5.63
CA SER A 493 -42.72 -35.59 -5.59
C SER A 493 -42.64 -34.74 -6.86
N LEU A 494 -41.45 -34.60 -7.46
CA LEU A 494 -41.22 -33.79 -8.66
C LEU A 494 -41.79 -34.46 -9.91
N PHE A 495 -41.53 -35.76 -10.09
CA PHE A 495 -42.00 -36.51 -11.26
C PHE A 495 -43.42 -37.04 -11.12
N LYS A 496 -43.98 -37.09 -9.91
CA LYS A 496 -45.25 -37.74 -9.59
C LYS A 496 -45.31 -39.19 -10.08
N LYS A 497 -44.17 -39.88 -10.01
CA LYS A 497 -43.93 -41.25 -10.49
C LYS A 497 -43.01 -41.98 -9.53
N PRO A 498 -43.09 -43.31 -9.43
CA PRO A 498 -42.19 -44.09 -8.61
C PRO A 498 -40.74 -43.98 -9.13
N MET A 499 -39.78 -44.09 -8.21
CA MET A 499 -38.34 -44.03 -8.50
C MET A 499 -37.92 -44.97 -9.64
N GLU A 500 -38.52 -46.16 -9.73
CA GLU A 500 -38.24 -47.17 -10.75
C GLU A 500 -38.59 -46.67 -12.16
N GLU A 501 -39.72 -45.96 -12.32
CA GLU A 501 -40.11 -45.34 -13.59
C GLU A 501 -39.18 -44.20 -13.97
N VAL A 502 -38.70 -43.41 -12.99
CA VAL A 502 -37.75 -42.31 -13.23
C VAL A 502 -36.40 -42.87 -13.70
N LYS A 503 -35.93 -43.97 -13.10
CA LYS A 503 -34.73 -44.69 -13.56
C LYS A 503 -34.91 -45.27 -14.96
N SER A 504 -36.09 -45.82 -15.28
CA SER A 504 -36.41 -46.28 -16.63
C SER A 504 -36.42 -45.12 -17.63
N TYR A 505 -36.98 -43.97 -17.24
CA TYR A 505 -36.97 -42.76 -18.06
C TYR A 505 -35.53 -42.30 -18.34
N LEU A 506 -34.65 -42.31 -17.33
CA LEU A 506 -33.22 -42.02 -17.51
C LEU A 506 -32.58 -42.94 -18.56
N LYS A 507 -32.85 -44.24 -18.50
CA LYS A 507 -32.32 -45.19 -19.50
C LYS A 507 -32.79 -44.84 -20.91
N CYS A 508 -34.09 -44.58 -21.09
CA CYS A 508 -34.65 -44.20 -22.38
C CYS A 508 -34.00 -42.92 -22.95
N ILE A 509 -33.89 -41.85 -22.16
CA ILE A 509 -33.28 -40.59 -22.64
C ILE A 509 -31.77 -40.74 -22.89
N THR A 510 -31.09 -41.65 -22.18
CA THR A 510 -29.68 -41.96 -22.43
C THR A 510 -29.48 -42.66 -23.77
N PHE A 511 -30.37 -43.59 -24.14
CA PHE A 511 -30.36 -44.18 -25.48
C PHE A 511 -30.68 -43.14 -26.56
N LEU A 512 -31.68 -42.28 -26.34
CA LEU A 512 -32.02 -41.20 -27.27
C LEU A 512 -30.87 -40.22 -27.48
N ALA A 513 -30.10 -39.91 -26.45
CA ALA A 513 -28.86 -39.11 -26.57
C ALA A 513 -27.84 -39.77 -27.51
N SER A 514 -27.75 -41.10 -27.48
CA SER A 514 -26.87 -41.86 -28.37
C SER A 514 -27.37 -41.84 -29.81
N PHE A 515 -28.69 -41.99 -30.03
CA PHE A 515 -29.29 -41.83 -31.36
C PHE A 515 -29.09 -40.42 -31.93
N GLU A 516 -29.27 -39.39 -31.11
CA GLU A 516 -29.06 -37.99 -31.48
C GLU A 516 -27.59 -37.72 -31.86
N THR A 517 -26.64 -38.30 -31.12
CA THR A 517 -25.20 -38.21 -31.45
C THR A 517 -24.85 -38.87 -32.78
N LEU A 518 -25.55 -39.95 -33.14
CA LEU A 518 -25.43 -40.61 -34.45
C LEU A 518 -26.22 -39.90 -35.56
N ASN A 519 -26.83 -38.74 -35.27
CA ASN A 519 -27.74 -38.01 -36.16
C ASN A 519 -28.94 -38.84 -36.65
N ILE A 520 -29.41 -39.79 -35.82
CA ILE A 520 -30.57 -40.63 -36.12
C ILE A 520 -31.81 -40.01 -35.45
N PRO A 521 -32.80 -39.51 -36.22
CA PRO A 521 -33.95 -38.82 -35.67
C PRO A 521 -34.96 -39.80 -35.07
N ILE A 522 -34.90 -40.02 -33.75
CA ILE A 522 -35.87 -40.83 -33.00
C ILE A 522 -36.47 -39.99 -31.87
N THR A 523 -37.80 -39.95 -31.78
CA THR A 523 -38.52 -39.31 -30.67
C THR A 523 -38.69 -40.28 -29.50
N TYR A 524 -38.94 -39.74 -28.31
CA TYR A 524 -39.21 -40.57 -27.12
C TYR A 524 -40.40 -41.52 -27.32
N GLU A 525 -41.48 -41.03 -27.95
CA GLU A 525 -42.67 -41.84 -28.21
C GLU A 525 -42.39 -42.99 -29.19
N LEU A 526 -41.66 -42.71 -30.27
CA LEU A 526 -41.24 -43.73 -31.24
C LEU A 526 -40.31 -44.75 -30.60
N PHE A 527 -39.37 -44.32 -29.76
CA PHE A 527 -38.48 -45.22 -29.06
C PHE A 527 -39.26 -46.13 -28.11
N CYS A 528 -40.18 -45.61 -27.31
CA CYS A 528 -40.97 -46.41 -26.38
C CYS A 528 -41.88 -47.42 -27.09
N ASN A 529 -42.59 -47.00 -28.14
CA ASN A 529 -43.63 -47.79 -28.79
C ASN A 529 -43.10 -48.77 -29.88
N SER A 530 -41.84 -48.63 -30.30
CA SER A 530 -41.26 -49.50 -31.33
C SER A 530 -40.81 -50.87 -30.81
N PRO A 531 -40.88 -51.93 -31.65
CA PRO A 531 -40.31 -53.23 -31.32
C PRO A 531 -38.78 -53.12 -31.25
N LYS A 532 -38.23 -53.33 -30.05
CA LYS A 532 -36.80 -53.09 -29.76
C LYS A 532 -35.89 -53.97 -30.61
N GLU A 533 -36.23 -55.24 -30.79
CA GLU A 533 -35.47 -56.17 -31.64
C GLU A 533 -35.36 -55.70 -33.10
N GLY A 534 -36.47 -55.22 -33.68
CA GLY A 534 -36.48 -54.69 -35.04
C GLY A 534 -35.64 -53.43 -35.19
N MET A 535 -35.72 -52.53 -34.21
CA MET A 535 -34.92 -51.30 -34.16
C MET A 535 -33.42 -51.60 -34.03
N ILE A 536 -33.03 -52.56 -33.17
CA ILE A 536 -31.66 -53.01 -32.97
C ILE A 536 -31.10 -53.61 -34.27
N LYS A 537 -31.85 -54.51 -34.93
CA LYS A 537 -31.46 -55.10 -36.23
C LYS A 537 -31.33 -54.05 -37.33
N GLY A 538 -32.23 -53.06 -37.36
CA GLY A 538 -32.17 -51.93 -38.28
C GLY A 538 -30.93 -51.06 -38.07
N LEU A 539 -30.63 -50.71 -36.82
CA LEU A 539 -29.44 -49.95 -36.45
C LEU A 539 -28.15 -50.69 -36.82
N TRP A 540 -28.08 -51.99 -36.54
CA TRP A 540 -26.95 -52.84 -36.92
C TRP A 540 -26.73 -52.87 -38.43
N LYS A 541 -27.80 -53.07 -39.21
CA LYS A 541 -27.70 -53.15 -40.68
C LYS A 541 -27.17 -51.85 -41.29
N ASN A 542 -27.61 -50.70 -40.77
CA ASN A 542 -27.32 -49.40 -41.38
C ASN A 542 -26.04 -48.75 -40.84
N HIS A 543 -25.67 -49.02 -39.57
CA HIS A 543 -24.59 -48.29 -38.88
C HIS A 543 -23.48 -49.19 -38.29
N SER A 544 -23.41 -50.49 -38.62
CA SER A 544 -22.35 -51.41 -38.12
C SER A 544 -20.90 -51.03 -38.49
N HIS A 545 -20.72 -50.02 -39.35
CA HIS A 545 -19.41 -49.46 -39.70
C HIS A 545 -18.92 -48.41 -38.70
N GLU A 546 -19.78 -47.88 -37.84
CA GLU A 546 -19.45 -46.90 -36.82
C GLU A 546 -19.28 -47.57 -35.45
N SER A 547 -18.15 -47.34 -34.78
CA SER A 547 -17.87 -47.93 -33.47
C SER A 547 -18.90 -47.54 -32.39
N MET A 548 -19.40 -46.31 -32.44
CA MET A 548 -20.44 -45.81 -31.53
C MET A 548 -21.79 -46.50 -31.72
N ALA A 549 -22.18 -46.75 -32.96
CA ALA A 549 -23.41 -47.48 -33.25
C ALA A 549 -23.30 -48.95 -32.83
N VAL A 550 -22.13 -49.60 -33.06
CA VAL A 550 -21.88 -50.97 -32.57
C VAL A 550 -22.01 -51.05 -31.05
N ARG A 551 -21.48 -50.06 -30.32
CA ARG A 551 -21.66 -49.97 -28.86
C ARG A 551 -23.14 -49.79 -28.48
N LEU A 552 -23.85 -48.86 -29.11
CA LEU A 552 -25.28 -48.62 -28.85
C LEU A 552 -26.12 -49.88 -29.07
N VAL A 553 -25.88 -50.61 -30.17
CA VAL A 553 -26.55 -51.89 -30.45
C VAL A 553 -26.25 -52.90 -29.33
N THR A 554 -25.00 -52.98 -28.86
CA THR A 554 -24.61 -53.89 -27.77
C THR A 554 -25.35 -53.57 -26.47
N GLU A 555 -25.39 -52.29 -26.07
CA GLU A 555 -26.10 -51.85 -24.86
C GLU A 555 -27.61 -52.11 -24.95
N LEU A 556 -28.22 -51.85 -26.10
CA LEU A 556 -29.64 -52.13 -26.34
C LEU A 556 -29.93 -53.64 -26.31
N CYS A 557 -29.04 -54.47 -26.85
CA CYS A 557 -29.17 -55.93 -26.78
C CYS A 557 -29.13 -56.44 -25.33
N LEU A 558 -28.22 -55.91 -24.51
CA LEU A 558 -28.11 -56.28 -23.09
C LEU A 558 -29.35 -55.82 -22.30
N GLU A 559 -29.75 -54.56 -22.44
CA GLU A 559 -30.87 -53.99 -21.67
C GLU A 559 -32.21 -54.65 -22.02
N TYR A 560 -32.48 -54.89 -23.31
CA TYR A 560 -33.73 -55.50 -23.78
C TYR A 560 -33.66 -57.02 -23.98
N LYS A 561 -32.57 -57.66 -23.53
CA LYS A 561 -32.37 -59.12 -23.54
C LYS A 561 -32.58 -59.75 -24.93
N VAL A 562 -31.98 -59.13 -25.96
CA VAL A 562 -32.03 -59.63 -27.34
C VAL A 562 -30.80 -60.50 -27.61
N TYR A 563 -30.99 -61.82 -27.64
CA TYR A 563 -29.92 -62.82 -27.78
C TYR A 563 -29.87 -63.51 -29.14
N ASP A 564 -29.97 -62.73 -30.23
CA ASP A 564 -29.83 -63.25 -31.59
C ASP A 564 -28.37 -63.66 -31.87
N LEU A 565 -28.13 -64.95 -32.11
CA LEU A 565 -26.78 -65.51 -32.25
C LEU A 565 -25.98 -64.90 -33.41
N GLN A 566 -26.64 -64.59 -34.52
CA GLN A 566 -25.97 -64.02 -35.70
C GLN A 566 -25.56 -62.57 -35.43
N LEU A 567 -26.44 -61.81 -34.78
CA LEU A 567 -26.16 -60.44 -34.35
C LEU A 567 -25.00 -60.40 -33.35
N TRP A 568 -25.01 -61.24 -32.31
CA TRP A 568 -23.96 -61.27 -31.29
C TRP A 568 -22.60 -61.67 -31.85
N ASN A 569 -22.54 -62.66 -32.75
CA ASN A 569 -21.29 -63.01 -33.44
C ASN A 569 -20.72 -61.81 -34.22
N GLY A 570 -21.58 -61.09 -34.94
CA GLY A 570 -21.20 -59.87 -35.66
C GLY A 570 -20.72 -58.75 -34.72
N LEU A 571 -21.43 -58.52 -33.61
CA LEU A 571 -21.09 -57.50 -32.61
C LEU A 571 -19.72 -57.78 -31.98
N LEU A 572 -19.46 -59.00 -31.53
CA LEU A 572 -18.19 -59.38 -30.91
C LEU A 572 -17.01 -59.21 -31.87
N GLN A 573 -17.18 -59.61 -33.14
CA GLN A 573 -16.16 -59.40 -34.17
C GLN A 573 -15.89 -57.91 -34.43
N LYS A 574 -16.93 -57.07 -34.49
CA LYS A 574 -16.77 -55.61 -34.68
C LYS A 574 -16.16 -54.93 -33.45
N LEU A 575 -16.56 -55.30 -32.24
CA LEU A 575 -15.98 -54.76 -31.00
C LEU A 575 -14.48 -55.07 -30.90
N LEU A 576 -14.07 -56.27 -31.29
CA LEU A 576 -12.64 -56.64 -31.45
C LEU A 576 -11.98 -55.82 -32.57
N GLY A 577 -12.63 -55.69 -33.73
CA GLY A 577 -12.13 -54.92 -34.87
C GLY A 577 -11.92 -53.43 -34.58
N PHE A 578 -12.74 -52.84 -33.70
CA PHE A 578 -12.58 -51.46 -33.22
C PHE A 578 -11.63 -51.33 -32.02
N ASN A 579 -10.98 -52.43 -31.61
CA ASN A 579 -10.05 -52.48 -30.48
C ASN A 579 -10.67 -51.99 -29.15
N MET A 580 -11.96 -52.30 -28.92
CA MET A 580 -12.69 -51.91 -27.70
C MET A 580 -12.54 -52.94 -26.57
N ILE A 581 -11.30 -53.38 -26.32
CA ILE A 581 -10.98 -54.50 -25.42
C ILE A 581 -11.48 -54.30 -23.97
N PRO A 582 -11.34 -53.11 -23.34
CA PRO A 582 -11.86 -52.90 -21.98
C PRO A 582 -13.38 -53.03 -21.90
N TYR A 583 -14.08 -52.49 -22.89
CA TYR A 583 -15.55 -52.55 -22.97
C TYR A 583 -16.04 -53.97 -23.29
N LEU A 584 -15.38 -54.67 -24.22
CA LEU A 584 -15.67 -56.06 -24.52
C LEU A 584 -15.58 -56.95 -23.27
N ARG A 585 -14.60 -56.69 -22.39
CA ARG A 585 -14.50 -57.40 -21.10
C ARG A 585 -15.74 -57.18 -20.23
N LYS A 586 -16.24 -55.93 -20.14
CA LYS A 586 -17.48 -55.60 -19.41
C LYS A 586 -18.69 -56.36 -20.02
N VAL A 587 -18.80 -56.38 -21.34
CA VAL A 587 -19.89 -57.06 -22.07
C VAL A 587 -19.88 -58.57 -21.85
N LEU A 588 -18.70 -59.21 -21.84
CA LEU A 588 -18.58 -60.66 -21.61
C LEU A 588 -18.85 -61.08 -20.15
N THR A 589 -18.79 -60.13 -19.21
CA THR A 589 -19.11 -60.37 -17.79
C THR A 589 -20.56 -60.07 -17.41
N ALA A 590 -21.30 -59.38 -18.29
CA ALA A 590 -22.72 -59.09 -18.15
C ALA A 590 -23.57 -60.28 -18.62
#